data_AF-A0A955IQK8-F1
#
_entry.id   AF-A0A955IQK8-F1
#
_cell.length_a   1.000
_cell.length_b   1.000
_cell.length_c   1.000
_cell.angle_alpha   90.00
_cell.angle_beta   90.00
_cell.angle_gamma   90.00
#
_symmetry.space_group_name_H-M   'P 1'
#
loop_
_entity.id
_entity.type
_entity.pdbx_description
1 polymer ?
#
loop_
_entity_poly.entity_id
_entity_poly.type
_entity_poly.pdbx_seq_one_letter_code
_entity_poly.pdbx_strand_id
1 'polypeptide(L)'
;MNPSVKTRKSLTNTSTALVLLGASLLGGVAAAHDQHGGSDTVGAPADAVDAITTGHEKVDADGLTARQRAFLDGLAQVPLEVRANLQICFHPETPVAYIEAVHALIAESAEFERYELATRWPGAQGDPINLTYSFVPDGVSVPANAGLSGGVNQINSMLNNAIGAGTWQNLFAQVFDRWGELIGTSYTNVADDGAPLFSSAGGPTRGDLRISAIPLDGFNGVLAYNNFPTAELGVPGGGDMVMDSDDANNWAQPANNFRFFRNTVAHEHGHGMGLL
;
A
#
# COMPACT_ATOMS: atom_id res chain seq x y z
N MET A 1 38.61 55.85 17.68
CA MET A 1 38.85 54.68 16.80
C MET A 1 37.77 53.65 17.10
N ASN A 2 37.06 53.22 16.06
CA ASN A 2 35.85 52.39 16.10
C ASN A 2 36.08 51.20 15.17
N PRO A 3 35.65 49.97 15.52
CA PRO A 3 35.22 49.00 14.52
C PRO A 3 33.79 48.53 14.86
N SER A 4 32.78 49.06 14.16
CA SER A 4 32.12 48.45 13.00
C SER A 4 31.29 47.20 13.33
N VAL A 5 30.02 47.45 13.66
CA VAL A 5 28.92 46.49 13.68
C VAL A 5 28.46 46.27 12.23
N LYS A 6 28.53 45.03 11.73
CA LYS A 6 27.89 44.65 10.46
C LYS A 6 26.50 44.07 10.74
N THR A 7 25.48 44.87 10.47
CA THR A 7 24.09 44.45 10.26
C THR A 7 23.98 43.66 8.96
N ARG A 8 23.31 42.49 8.99
CA ARG A 8 22.84 41.79 7.78
C ARG A 8 21.34 41.97 7.61
N LYS A 9 20.98 42.25 6.37
CA LYS A 9 19.73 42.81 5.87
C LYS A 9 18.55 41.84 6.00
N SER A 10 17.42 42.40 6.42
CA SER A 10 16.07 41.93 6.08
C SER A 10 15.86 41.99 4.57
N LEU A 11 15.29 40.94 4.00
CA LEU A 11 14.72 40.93 2.66
C LEU A 11 13.27 40.48 2.76
N THR A 12 12.37 41.43 2.57
CA THR A 12 10.94 41.25 2.35
C THR A 12 10.64 41.00 0.86
N ASN A 13 9.69 40.09 0.63
CA ASN A 13 8.72 39.98 -0.47
C ASN A 13 9.17 39.99 -1.93
N THR A 14 8.76 38.94 -2.67
CA THR A 14 7.99 39.09 -3.92
C THR A 14 7.16 37.85 -4.22
N SER A 15 5.87 38.07 -4.45
CA SER A 15 4.87 37.11 -4.94
C SER A 15 5.22 36.56 -6.32
N THR A 16 4.85 35.31 -6.61
CA THR A 16 4.50 34.89 -7.97
C THR A 16 3.34 33.91 -7.90
N ALA A 17 2.17 34.39 -8.27
CA ALA A 17 1.00 33.58 -8.56
C ALA A 17 1.24 32.87 -9.90
N LEU A 18 1.14 31.54 -9.94
CA LEU A 18 1.09 30.79 -11.19
C LEU A 18 -0.38 30.55 -11.54
N VAL A 19 -0.83 31.31 -12.55
CA VAL A 19 -2.10 31.13 -13.24
C VAL A 19 -1.97 29.90 -14.14
N LEU A 20 -2.73 28.84 -13.90
CA LEU A 20 -2.91 27.77 -14.88
C LEU A 20 -4.11 28.10 -15.77
N LEU A 21 -3.81 28.50 -17.01
CA LEU A 21 -4.76 28.65 -18.10
C LEU A 21 -5.28 27.29 -18.55
N GLY A 22 -6.59 27.21 -18.77
CA GLY A 22 -7.23 26.09 -19.42
C GLY A 22 -6.90 26.00 -20.92
N ALA A 23 -6.84 24.77 -21.42
CA ALA A 23 -6.98 24.48 -22.84
C ALA A 23 -7.77 23.17 -22.99
N SER A 24 -9.01 23.34 -23.40
CA SER A 24 -9.87 22.32 -23.99
C SER A 24 -9.35 21.91 -25.37
N LEU A 25 -9.31 20.61 -25.66
CA LEU A 25 -9.35 20.11 -27.05
C LEU A 25 -10.37 18.97 -27.17
N LEU A 26 -11.51 19.32 -27.75
CA LEU A 26 -12.40 18.42 -28.48
C LEU A 26 -11.82 18.23 -29.90
N GLY A 27 -11.91 17.01 -30.42
CA GLY A 27 -11.64 16.74 -31.84
C GLY A 27 -11.63 15.24 -32.13
N GLY A 28 -12.82 14.67 -32.38
CA GLY A 28 -12.93 13.34 -32.99
C GLY A 28 -12.89 13.42 -34.51
N VAL A 29 -12.42 12.36 -35.19
CA VAL A 29 -12.74 12.08 -36.59
C VAL A 29 -12.69 10.56 -36.88
N ALA A 30 -13.75 10.11 -37.55
CA ALA A 30 -13.89 9.01 -38.52
C ALA A 30 -13.86 7.53 -38.08
N ALA A 31 -15.04 6.93 -38.24
CA ALA A 31 -15.24 5.55 -38.64
C ALA A 31 -14.71 5.30 -40.06
N ALA A 32 -14.14 4.12 -40.29
CA ALA A 32 -13.96 3.53 -41.62
C ALA A 32 -14.30 2.04 -41.57
N HIS A 33 -15.28 1.69 -42.40
CA HIS A 33 -15.75 0.35 -42.75
C HIS A 33 -15.42 0.19 -44.23
N ASP A 34 -14.55 -0.73 -44.62
CA ASP A 34 -14.80 -1.69 -45.73
C ASP A 34 -13.69 -2.75 -45.88
N GLN A 35 -14.07 -3.84 -46.54
CA GLN A 35 -13.44 -5.15 -46.67
C GLN A 35 -12.39 -5.27 -47.79
N HIS A 36 -11.40 -6.16 -47.63
CA HIS A 36 -11.17 -7.38 -48.44
C HIS A 36 -9.71 -7.92 -48.36
N GLY A 37 -9.59 -9.23 -48.13
CA GLY A 37 -8.72 -10.10 -48.95
C GLY A 37 -7.35 -10.51 -48.39
N GLY A 38 -7.24 -11.78 -47.98
CA GLY A 38 -6.11 -12.65 -48.39
C GLY A 38 -4.98 -12.92 -47.39
N SER A 39 -5.00 -14.12 -46.82
CA SER A 39 -3.89 -15.05 -46.56
C SER A 39 -2.60 -14.53 -45.88
N ASP A 40 -2.32 -14.97 -44.65
CA ASP A 40 -1.50 -16.18 -44.41
C ASP A 40 -1.03 -16.29 -42.95
N THR A 41 -1.11 -17.52 -42.42
CA THR A 41 -0.57 -18.02 -41.13
C THR A 41 -1.20 -17.37 -39.88
N VAL A 42 -1.72 -18.12 -38.90
CA VAL A 42 -0.98 -18.89 -37.90
C VAL A 42 -1.91 -19.96 -37.33
N GLY A 43 -1.39 -21.17 -37.15
CA GLY A 43 -2.10 -22.23 -36.45
C GLY A 43 -2.36 -21.84 -34.99
N ALA A 44 -3.63 -21.78 -34.62
CA ALA A 44 -4.04 -21.91 -33.24
C ALA A 44 -4.93 -23.15 -33.15
N PRO A 45 -4.51 -24.23 -32.46
CA PRO A 45 -5.50 -25.07 -31.84
C PRO A 45 -6.03 -24.30 -30.64
N ALA A 46 -7.30 -23.95 -30.74
CA ALA A 46 -8.12 -23.53 -29.64
C ALA A 46 -8.23 -24.70 -28.64
N ASP A 47 -7.28 -24.78 -27.71
CA ASP A 47 -7.46 -25.51 -26.46
C ASP A 47 -8.23 -24.59 -25.50
N ALA A 48 -9.49 -24.35 -25.87
CA ALA A 48 -10.50 -23.73 -25.03
C ALA A 48 -11.08 -24.79 -24.09
N VAL A 49 -10.23 -25.38 -23.24
CA VAL A 49 -10.64 -26.18 -22.08
C VAL A 49 -9.59 -26.03 -20.99
N ASP A 50 -9.70 -24.94 -20.22
CA ASP A 50 -9.38 -24.88 -18.79
C ASP A 50 -10.03 -23.59 -18.28
N ALA A 51 -11.32 -23.66 -17.92
CA ALA A 51 -11.79 -24.00 -16.59
C ALA A 51 -11.47 -22.88 -15.59
N ILE A 52 -12.41 -22.69 -14.67
CA ILE A 52 -12.25 -21.88 -13.47
C ILE A 52 -11.03 -22.44 -12.71
N THR A 53 -9.84 -21.94 -12.98
CA THR A 53 -8.59 -22.38 -12.34
C THR A 53 -8.00 -21.21 -11.57
N THR A 54 -8.28 -21.21 -10.27
CA THR A 54 -7.32 -20.90 -9.19
C THR A 54 -6.03 -20.17 -9.61
N GLY A 55 -6.03 -18.84 -9.46
CA GLY A 55 -4.95 -18.01 -8.88
C GLY A 55 -3.49 -18.09 -9.37
N HIS A 56 -3.11 -18.97 -10.30
CA HIS A 56 -1.71 -19.12 -10.68
C HIS A 56 -1.48 -18.43 -12.02
N GLU A 57 -1.12 -17.15 -11.94
CA GLU A 57 -0.66 -16.38 -13.09
C GLU A 57 0.59 -17.03 -13.71
N LYS A 58 0.65 -17.07 -15.05
CA LYS A 58 1.77 -17.71 -15.75
C LYS A 58 3.07 -16.95 -15.51
N VAL A 59 4.12 -17.71 -15.17
CA VAL A 59 5.49 -17.23 -15.01
C VAL A 59 6.14 -17.10 -16.39
N ASP A 60 6.93 -16.05 -16.61
CA ASP A 60 7.68 -15.83 -17.85
C ASP A 60 9.08 -16.46 -17.85
N ALA A 61 9.88 -16.15 -18.87
CA ALA A 61 11.23 -16.70 -19.03
C ALA A 61 12.21 -16.28 -17.93
N ASP A 62 11.97 -15.14 -17.26
CA ASP A 62 12.78 -14.63 -16.16
C ASP A 62 12.34 -15.20 -14.80
N GLY A 63 11.29 -16.02 -14.78
CA GLY A 63 10.76 -16.60 -13.55
C GLY A 63 9.78 -15.69 -12.80
N LEU A 64 9.34 -14.59 -13.41
CA LEU A 64 8.39 -13.65 -12.80
C LEU A 64 6.99 -13.73 -13.43
N THR A 65 5.95 -13.46 -12.66
CA THR A 65 4.58 -13.28 -13.20
C THR A 65 4.43 -11.89 -13.83
N ALA A 66 3.38 -11.67 -14.64
CA ALA A 66 3.16 -10.35 -15.22
C ALA A 66 2.76 -9.30 -14.15
N ARG A 67 2.05 -9.70 -13.09
CA ARG A 67 1.80 -8.85 -11.92
C ARG A 67 3.05 -8.49 -11.15
N GLN A 68 3.96 -9.44 -10.93
CA GLN A 68 5.26 -9.14 -10.30
C GLN A 68 6.08 -8.13 -11.12
N ARG A 69 6.09 -8.26 -12.46
CA ARG A 69 6.73 -7.25 -13.32
C ARG A 69 6.04 -5.89 -13.22
N ALA A 70 4.71 -5.86 -13.27
CA ALA A 70 3.97 -4.60 -13.15
C ALA A 70 4.23 -3.90 -11.80
N PHE A 71 4.38 -4.68 -10.73
CA PHE A 71 4.80 -4.18 -9.42
C PHE A 71 6.20 -3.55 -9.47
N LEU A 72 7.19 -4.27 -10.04
CA LEU A 72 8.56 -3.75 -10.18
C LEU A 72 8.60 -2.49 -11.05
N ASP A 73 7.85 -2.46 -12.13
CA ASP A 73 7.74 -1.30 -13.02
C ASP A 73 7.18 -0.09 -12.28
N GLY A 74 6.12 -0.30 -11.47
CA GLY A 74 5.53 0.74 -10.63
C GLY A 74 6.52 1.29 -9.60
N LEU A 75 7.22 0.40 -8.90
CA LEU A 75 8.24 0.77 -7.92
C LEU A 75 9.44 1.50 -8.55
N ALA A 76 9.82 1.13 -9.77
CA ALA A 76 10.90 1.79 -10.50
C ALA A 76 10.58 3.22 -10.94
N GLN A 77 9.29 3.61 -11.00
CA GLN A 77 8.89 5.00 -11.29
C GLN A 77 8.96 5.92 -10.08
N VAL A 78 9.20 5.38 -8.88
CA VAL A 78 9.21 6.13 -7.62
C VAL A 78 10.59 6.75 -7.41
N PRO A 79 10.68 8.03 -6.97
CA PRO A 79 11.94 8.63 -6.58
C PRO A 79 12.68 7.81 -5.51
N LEU A 80 14.00 7.73 -5.59
CA LEU A 80 14.82 6.91 -4.70
C LEU A 80 14.57 7.23 -3.23
N GLU A 81 14.43 8.50 -2.90
CA GLU A 81 14.16 8.99 -1.55
C GLU A 81 12.86 8.41 -0.96
N VAL A 82 11.81 8.23 -1.77
CA VAL A 82 10.54 7.68 -1.31
C VAL A 82 10.63 6.17 -1.12
N ARG A 83 11.20 5.46 -2.10
CA ARG A 83 11.29 4.00 -2.05
C ARG A 83 12.31 3.48 -1.05
N ALA A 84 13.30 4.28 -0.65
CA ALA A 84 14.29 3.92 0.38
C ALA A 84 13.67 3.71 1.78
N ASN A 85 12.50 4.30 2.03
CA ASN A 85 11.77 4.15 3.30
C ASN A 85 10.72 3.05 3.26
N LEU A 86 10.56 2.36 2.12
CA LEU A 86 9.63 1.24 2.00
C LEU A 86 10.20 -0.01 2.69
N GLN A 87 9.38 -0.59 3.55
CA GLN A 87 9.61 -1.90 4.15
C GLN A 87 8.58 -2.85 3.57
N ILE A 88 9.05 -4.01 3.10
CA ILE A 88 8.23 -4.95 2.35
C ILE A 88 8.29 -6.31 3.04
N CYS A 89 7.12 -6.85 3.40
CA CYS A 89 6.98 -8.20 3.90
C CYS A 89 6.69 -9.16 2.74
N PHE A 90 7.52 -10.20 2.59
CA PHE A 90 7.35 -11.21 1.55
C PHE A 90 6.75 -12.50 2.10
N HIS A 91 5.97 -13.18 1.27
CA HIS A 91 5.57 -14.55 1.53
C HIS A 91 6.83 -15.45 1.66
N PRO A 92 6.85 -16.46 2.55
CA PRO A 92 8.00 -17.35 2.70
C PRO A 92 8.38 -18.12 1.43
N GLU A 93 7.42 -18.29 0.52
CA GLU A 93 7.61 -18.96 -0.77
C GLU A 93 7.83 -17.99 -1.94
N THR A 94 7.96 -16.69 -1.68
CA THR A 94 8.25 -15.70 -2.73
C THR A 94 9.56 -16.07 -3.44
N PRO A 95 9.60 -16.09 -4.78
CA PRO A 95 10.82 -16.38 -5.52
C PRO A 95 11.97 -15.44 -5.13
N VAL A 96 13.15 -16.01 -4.87
CA VAL A 96 14.34 -15.22 -4.47
C VAL A 96 14.67 -14.14 -5.50
N ALA A 97 14.55 -14.44 -6.79
CA ALA A 97 14.81 -13.46 -7.85
C ALA A 97 13.86 -12.24 -7.77
N TYR A 98 12.61 -12.45 -7.35
CA TYR A 98 11.66 -11.35 -7.16
C TYR A 98 12.03 -10.52 -5.91
N ILE A 99 12.37 -11.17 -4.80
CA ILE A 99 12.85 -10.49 -3.58
C ILE A 99 14.08 -9.64 -3.91
N GLU A 100 15.06 -10.20 -4.62
CA GLU A 100 16.27 -9.50 -5.02
C GLU A 100 15.98 -8.32 -5.94
N ALA A 101 15.02 -8.46 -6.87
CA ALA A 101 14.63 -7.36 -7.76
C ALA A 101 13.94 -6.22 -6.99
N VAL A 102 13.03 -6.53 -6.06
CA VAL A 102 12.40 -5.52 -5.20
C VAL A 102 13.44 -4.84 -4.33
N HIS A 103 14.32 -5.60 -3.67
CA HIS A 103 15.40 -5.05 -2.87
C HIS A 103 16.36 -4.20 -3.70
N ALA A 104 16.70 -4.57 -4.93
CA ALA A 104 17.55 -3.77 -5.80
C ALA A 104 16.91 -2.42 -6.17
N LEU A 105 15.57 -2.35 -6.23
CA LEU A 105 14.84 -1.10 -6.42
C LEU A 105 14.77 -0.28 -5.13
N ILE A 106 14.63 -0.91 -3.96
CA ILE A 106 14.58 -0.22 -2.66
C ILE A 106 15.98 0.24 -2.21
N ALA A 107 17.02 -0.51 -2.55
CA ALA A 107 18.38 -0.34 -2.02
C ALA A 107 19.19 0.70 -2.80
N GLU A 108 19.27 1.92 -2.24
CA GLU A 108 20.50 2.74 -2.16
C GLU A 108 20.40 3.74 -0.98
N SER A 109 20.02 3.29 0.23
CA SER A 109 20.26 4.07 1.45
C SER A 109 21.24 3.33 2.35
N ALA A 110 22.38 3.98 2.61
CA ALA A 110 23.52 3.43 3.35
C ALA A 110 23.29 3.30 4.86
N GLU A 111 22.08 3.59 5.35
CA GLU A 111 21.72 3.48 6.76
C GLU A 111 20.33 2.85 6.84
N PHE A 112 20.28 1.54 7.11
CA PHE A 112 19.06 0.91 7.60
C PHE A 112 18.77 1.50 8.97
N GLU A 113 18.11 2.66 8.99
CA GLU A 113 17.46 3.11 10.21
C GLU A 113 16.49 1.99 10.62
N ARG A 114 16.71 1.41 11.80
CA ARG A 114 15.87 0.30 12.32
C ARG A 114 14.56 0.82 12.93
N TYR A 115 14.39 2.13 12.90
CA TYR A 115 13.28 2.88 13.44
C TYR A 115 13.31 4.28 12.82
N GLU A 116 12.15 4.82 12.45
CA GLU A 116 12.02 6.18 11.96
C GLU A 116 11.68 7.10 13.16
N LEU A 117 12.55 8.05 13.51
CA LEU A 117 12.32 8.94 14.67
C LEU A 117 11.49 10.17 14.32
N ALA A 118 11.39 10.51 13.03
CA ALA A 118 10.64 11.67 12.59
C ALA A 118 9.14 11.40 12.56
N THR A 119 8.71 10.18 12.22
CA THR A 119 7.30 9.82 12.12
C THR A 119 6.76 9.30 13.45
N ARG A 120 5.71 9.95 13.97
CA ARG A 120 5.05 9.53 15.21
C ARG A 120 3.62 10.02 15.25
N TRP A 121 2.79 9.34 16.03
CA TRP A 121 1.49 9.88 16.39
C TRP A 121 1.61 11.15 17.27
N PRO A 122 0.62 12.06 17.26
CA PRO A 122 0.68 13.30 18.03
C PRO A 122 0.94 13.08 19.53
N GLY A 123 1.84 13.87 20.11
CA GLY A 123 2.24 13.78 21.52
C GLY A 123 3.75 13.95 21.73
N ALA A 124 4.18 13.96 22.98
CA ALA A 124 5.59 13.84 23.34
C ALA A 124 6.05 12.37 23.23
N GLN A 125 7.36 12.16 23.16
CA GLN A 125 7.91 10.80 23.11
C GLN A 125 7.57 10.04 24.39
N GLY A 126 6.96 8.86 24.25
CA GLY A 126 6.51 8.03 25.37
C GLY A 126 5.13 8.39 25.93
N ASP A 127 4.46 9.41 25.37
CA ASP A 127 3.06 9.68 25.73
C ASP A 127 2.16 8.52 25.30
N PRO A 128 1.25 8.06 26.17
CA PRO A 128 0.20 7.14 25.77
C PRO A 128 -0.71 7.77 24.70
N ILE A 129 -1.27 6.94 23.82
CA ILE A 129 -2.20 7.42 22.79
C ILE A 129 -3.37 6.47 22.58
N ASN A 130 -4.55 7.06 22.39
CA ASN A 130 -5.75 6.34 21.97
C ASN A 130 -5.91 6.50 20.47
N LEU A 131 -5.88 5.39 19.75
CA LEU A 131 -6.10 5.32 18.31
C LEU A 131 -7.43 4.64 18.03
N THR A 132 -8.10 5.09 17.00
CA THR A 132 -9.24 4.40 16.42
C THR A 132 -8.80 3.65 15.16
N TYR A 133 -9.45 2.53 14.87
CA TYR A 133 -9.24 1.83 13.62
C TYR A 133 -10.56 1.45 12.97
N SER A 134 -10.56 1.38 11.65
CA SER A 134 -11.75 1.03 10.88
C SER A 134 -11.41 0.10 9.71
N PHE A 135 -12.38 -0.73 9.35
CA PHE A 135 -12.29 -1.56 8.15
C PHE A 135 -12.96 -0.82 7.00
N VAL A 136 -12.20 -0.55 5.94
CA VAL A 136 -12.69 0.21 4.80
C VAL A 136 -13.81 -0.59 4.12
N PRO A 137 -14.94 0.04 3.74
CA PRO A 137 -16.01 -0.65 3.01
C PRO A 137 -15.52 -1.16 1.66
N ASP A 138 -16.01 -2.30 1.22
CA ASP A 138 -15.69 -2.81 -0.11
C ASP A 138 -16.19 -1.85 -1.19
N GLY A 139 -15.47 -1.78 -2.32
CA GLY A 139 -15.78 -0.86 -3.41
C GLY A 139 -15.13 0.53 -3.28
N VAL A 140 -14.54 0.85 -2.13
CA VAL A 140 -13.80 2.10 -1.94
C VAL A 140 -12.49 2.08 -2.73
N SER A 141 -12.17 3.21 -3.37
CA SER A 141 -10.93 3.39 -4.11
C SER A 141 -9.71 3.43 -3.16
N VAL A 142 -8.71 2.62 -3.47
CA VAL A 142 -7.37 2.65 -2.88
C VAL A 142 -6.42 3.23 -3.93
N PRO A 143 -6.02 4.49 -3.84
CA PRO A 143 -5.09 5.10 -4.79
C PRO A 143 -3.74 4.38 -4.78
N ALA A 144 -3.02 4.44 -5.90
CA ALA A 144 -1.62 4.02 -5.93
C ALA A 144 -0.82 4.85 -4.92
N ASN A 145 0.11 4.20 -4.21
CA ASN A 145 0.83 4.81 -3.11
C ASN A 145 2.27 4.34 -3.10
N ALA A 146 3.23 5.27 -3.05
CA ALA A 146 4.67 4.97 -3.08
C ALA A 146 5.07 3.96 -4.21
N GLY A 147 4.44 4.05 -5.38
CA GLY A 147 4.68 3.15 -6.53
C GLY A 147 4.00 1.79 -6.45
N LEU A 148 3.36 1.48 -5.32
CA LEU A 148 2.53 0.31 -5.17
C LEU A 148 1.20 0.56 -5.90
N SER A 149 0.71 -0.49 -6.56
CA SER A 149 -0.51 -0.43 -7.36
C SER A 149 -1.71 0.04 -6.54
N GLY A 150 -2.59 0.79 -7.19
CA GLY A 150 -3.91 1.14 -6.65
C GLY A 150 -4.95 0.11 -7.07
N GLY A 151 -6.10 0.12 -6.41
CA GLY A 151 -7.17 -0.82 -6.68
C GLY A 151 -8.49 -0.45 -6.04
N VAL A 152 -9.40 -1.42 -6.01
CA VAL A 152 -10.70 -1.31 -5.34
C VAL A 152 -10.68 -2.23 -4.14
N ASN A 153 -10.95 -1.67 -2.97
CA ASN A 153 -10.92 -2.42 -1.72
C ASN A 153 -11.93 -3.58 -1.73
N GLN A 154 -11.49 -4.73 -1.23
CA GLN A 154 -12.31 -5.94 -1.10
C GLN A 154 -12.10 -6.71 0.22
N ILE A 155 -11.58 -6.04 1.27
CA ILE A 155 -11.22 -6.71 2.53
C ILE A 155 -12.39 -7.44 3.20
N ASN A 156 -13.60 -6.88 3.18
CA ASN A 156 -14.72 -7.47 3.91
C ASN A 156 -15.17 -8.74 3.21
N SER A 157 -15.49 -8.68 1.92
CA SER A 157 -15.90 -9.85 1.14
C SER A 157 -14.82 -10.92 1.12
N MET A 158 -13.55 -10.54 0.93
CA MET A 158 -12.42 -11.46 0.97
C MET A 158 -12.36 -12.21 2.32
N LEU A 159 -12.21 -11.49 3.44
CA LEU A 159 -11.99 -12.16 4.74
C LEU A 159 -13.26 -12.78 5.30
N ASN A 160 -14.44 -12.27 4.96
CA ASN A 160 -15.70 -12.94 5.27
C ASN A 160 -15.78 -14.32 4.59
N ASN A 161 -15.34 -14.42 3.34
CA ASN A 161 -15.33 -15.70 2.62
C ASN A 161 -14.20 -16.62 3.08
N ALA A 162 -13.02 -16.06 3.37
CA ALA A 162 -11.82 -16.84 3.68
C ALA A 162 -11.77 -17.33 5.14
N ILE A 163 -12.15 -16.48 6.10
CA ILE A 163 -12.02 -16.73 7.54
C ILE A 163 -13.40 -16.78 8.24
N GLY A 164 -14.36 -15.99 7.75
CA GLY A 164 -15.68 -15.85 8.35
C GLY A 164 -15.88 -14.50 9.03
N ALA A 165 -17.04 -13.87 8.77
CA ALA A 165 -17.42 -12.60 9.36
C ALA A 165 -17.45 -12.67 10.90
N GLY A 166 -16.94 -11.65 11.56
CA GLY A 166 -16.73 -11.58 13.01
C GLY A 166 -15.40 -12.20 13.45
N THR A 167 -14.97 -13.30 12.82
CA THR A 167 -13.74 -14.00 13.22
C THR A 167 -12.49 -13.19 12.85
N TRP A 168 -12.38 -12.73 11.59
CA TRP A 168 -11.19 -12.00 11.15
C TRP A 168 -11.08 -10.62 11.83
N GLN A 169 -12.20 -9.95 12.09
CA GLN A 169 -12.23 -8.71 12.87
C GLN A 169 -11.72 -8.94 14.30
N ASN A 170 -12.11 -10.06 14.92
CA ASN A 170 -11.61 -10.44 16.23
C ASN A 170 -10.11 -10.77 16.22
N LEU A 171 -9.55 -11.28 15.11
CA LEU A 171 -8.11 -11.50 14.97
C LEU A 171 -7.34 -10.18 14.90
N PHE A 172 -7.85 -9.17 14.17
CA PHE A 172 -7.29 -7.81 14.21
C PHE A 172 -7.35 -7.22 15.63
N ALA A 173 -8.51 -7.31 16.30
CA ALA A 173 -8.67 -6.84 17.68
C ALA A 173 -7.61 -7.48 18.61
N GLN A 174 -7.39 -8.79 18.52
CA GLN A 174 -6.35 -9.47 19.30
C GLN A 174 -4.93 -8.97 19.01
N VAL A 175 -4.63 -8.56 17.78
CA VAL A 175 -3.31 -7.99 17.44
C VAL A 175 -3.16 -6.60 18.05
N PHE A 176 -4.17 -5.74 17.90
CA PHE A 176 -4.16 -4.40 18.46
C PHE A 176 -4.17 -4.38 19.99
N ASP A 177 -4.97 -5.23 20.63
CA ASP A 177 -4.96 -5.43 22.08
C ASP A 177 -3.55 -5.82 22.56
N ARG A 178 -2.89 -6.71 21.82
CA ARG A 178 -1.52 -7.13 22.17
C ARG A 178 -0.50 -6.00 22.05
N TRP A 179 -0.62 -5.14 21.04
CA TRP A 179 0.18 -3.93 20.96
C TRP A 179 -0.12 -2.98 22.13
N GLY A 180 -1.39 -2.78 22.46
CA GLY A 180 -1.80 -1.90 23.55
C GLY A 180 -1.29 -2.33 24.93
N GLU A 181 -1.23 -3.64 25.19
CA GLU A 181 -0.59 -4.21 26.39
C GLU A 181 0.91 -3.89 26.50
N LEU A 182 1.58 -3.64 25.37
CA LEU A 182 3.04 -3.53 25.29
C LEU A 182 3.53 -2.08 25.21
N ILE A 183 2.82 -1.19 24.52
CA ILE A 183 3.39 0.11 24.11
C ILE A 183 2.59 1.37 24.48
N GLY A 184 1.72 1.31 25.48
CA GLY A 184 1.00 2.52 25.94
C GLY A 184 -0.02 3.06 24.93
N THR A 185 -0.41 2.24 23.95
CA THR A 185 -1.47 2.55 23.00
C THR A 185 -2.78 1.91 23.46
N SER A 186 -3.91 2.47 23.05
CA SER A 186 -5.21 1.81 23.12
C SER A 186 -5.94 1.92 21.79
N TYR A 187 -6.79 0.94 21.49
CA TYR A 187 -7.44 0.83 20.18
C TYR A 187 -8.94 0.72 20.33
N THR A 188 -9.68 1.47 19.53
CA THR A 188 -11.14 1.36 19.45
C THR A 188 -11.56 1.17 17.99
N ASN A 189 -12.30 0.09 17.73
CA ASN A 189 -12.92 -0.08 16.42
C ASN A 189 -14.06 0.93 16.23
N VAL A 190 -14.04 1.64 15.11
CA VAL A 190 -15.11 2.57 14.71
C VAL A 190 -15.61 2.25 13.31
N ALA A 191 -16.78 2.78 12.96
CA ALA A 191 -17.27 2.72 11.59
C ALA A 191 -16.34 3.47 10.62
N ASP A 192 -16.40 3.12 9.35
CA ASP A 192 -15.73 3.82 8.26
C ASP A 192 -16.78 4.44 7.33
N ASP A 193 -16.54 5.67 6.90
CA ASP A 193 -17.47 6.44 6.06
C ASP A 193 -17.27 6.23 4.56
N GLY A 194 -16.32 5.38 4.17
CA GLY A 194 -16.09 5.01 2.77
C GLY A 194 -15.38 6.08 1.94
N ALA A 195 -14.77 7.09 2.58
CA ALA A 195 -13.91 8.03 1.88
C ALA A 195 -12.72 7.31 1.21
N PRO A 196 -12.21 7.78 0.05
CA PRO A 196 -11.03 7.19 -0.58
C PRO A 196 -9.85 7.06 0.39
N LEU A 197 -9.10 5.95 0.32
CA LEU A 197 -7.97 5.69 1.22
C LEU A 197 -6.89 6.77 1.10
N PHE A 198 -6.10 6.97 2.16
CA PHE A 198 -4.99 7.94 2.25
C PHE A 198 -5.34 9.42 2.16
N SER A 199 -6.52 9.78 1.66
CA SER A 199 -6.91 11.16 1.39
C SER A 199 -7.58 11.87 2.57
N SER A 200 -7.91 11.14 3.64
CA SER A 200 -8.82 11.60 4.69
C SER A 200 -8.33 11.22 6.08
N ALA A 201 -8.13 12.21 6.96
CA ALA A 201 -7.73 12.00 8.35
C ALA A 201 -8.81 11.27 9.16
N GLY A 202 -8.43 10.62 10.27
CA GLY A 202 -9.36 9.99 11.20
C GLY A 202 -10.40 10.94 11.79
N GLY A 203 -11.51 10.39 12.29
CA GLY A 203 -12.61 11.15 12.87
C GLY A 203 -13.70 10.27 13.49
N PRO A 204 -14.84 10.86 13.88
CA PRO A 204 -15.90 10.10 14.57
C PRO A 204 -16.52 8.96 13.76
N THR A 205 -16.38 9.01 12.42
CA THR A 205 -16.95 8.05 11.46
C THR A 205 -15.88 7.37 10.61
N ARG A 206 -14.60 7.43 11.02
CA ARG A 206 -13.48 6.84 10.29
C ARG A 206 -12.30 6.66 11.24
N GLY A 207 -11.70 5.48 11.25
CA GLY A 207 -10.53 5.20 12.07
C GLY A 207 -9.37 6.15 11.76
N ASP A 208 -8.54 6.40 12.76
CA ASP A 208 -7.22 6.99 12.55
C ASP A 208 -6.39 6.07 11.65
N LEU A 209 -6.46 4.77 11.92
CA LEU A 209 -5.89 3.68 11.14
C LEU A 209 -6.97 3.03 10.27
N ARG A 210 -6.79 2.97 8.95
CA ARG A 210 -7.76 2.31 8.07
C ARG A 210 -7.15 1.07 7.44
N ILE A 211 -7.88 -0.05 7.50
CA ILE A 211 -7.44 -1.33 6.96
C ILE A 211 -8.24 -1.67 5.70
N SER A 212 -7.51 -1.96 4.63
CA SER A 212 -8.06 -2.34 3.33
C SER A 212 -7.32 -3.52 2.72
N ALA A 213 -7.80 -4.01 1.58
CA ALA A 213 -7.11 -5.04 0.80
C ALA A 213 -7.41 -4.89 -0.70
N ILE A 214 -6.37 -5.00 -1.53
CA ILE A 214 -6.42 -4.97 -3.00
C ILE A 214 -5.45 -6.00 -3.57
N PRO A 215 -5.57 -6.40 -4.85
CA PRO A 215 -4.56 -7.23 -5.50
C PRO A 215 -3.26 -6.43 -5.64
N LEU A 216 -2.12 -6.96 -5.19
CA LEU A 216 -0.83 -6.26 -5.29
C LEU A 216 0.03 -6.81 -6.43
N ASP A 217 0.53 -8.03 -6.28
CA ASP A 217 1.52 -8.60 -7.20
C ASP A 217 1.27 -10.06 -7.58
N GLY A 218 0.10 -10.59 -7.21
CA GLY A 218 -0.30 -11.96 -7.44
C GLY A 218 -0.14 -12.81 -6.17
N PHE A 219 -0.19 -14.12 -6.33
CA PHE A 219 -0.12 -15.03 -5.19
C PHE A 219 1.32 -15.18 -4.68
N ASN A 220 1.50 -15.20 -3.36
CA ASN A 220 2.77 -15.47 -2.68
C ASN A 220 3.91 -14.46 -3.00
N GLY A 221 3.57 -13.19 -3.18
CA GLY A 221 4.54 -12.10 -3.35
C GLY A 221 4.63 -11.20 -2.11
N VAL A 222 4.43 -9.90 -2.32
CA VAL A 222 4.30 -8.89 -1.28
C VAL A 222 2.98 -9.07 -0.56
N LEU A 223 3.06 -9.25 0.75
CA LEU A 223 1.91 -9.65 1.56
C LEU A 223 0.96 -8.50 1.90
N ALA A 224 1.54 -7.34 2.17
CA ALA A 224 0.84 -6.14 2.61
C ALA A 224 1.81 -4.95 2.60
N TYR A 225 1.28 -3.77 2.84
CA TYR A 225 2.04 -2.59 3.22
C TYR A 225 1.25 -1.72 4.19
N ASN A 226 1.95 -0.84 4.90
CA ASN A 226 1.35 0.11 5.82
C ASN A 226 2.04 1.47 5.72
N ASN A 227 1.25 2.54 5.81
CA ASN A 227 1.81 3.88 5.91
C ASN A 227 2.38 4.15 7.30
N PHE A 228 3.34 5.06 7.40
CA PHE A 228 3.79 5.60 8.69
C PHE A 228 2.71 6.48 9.33
N PRO A 229 2.84 6.81 10.64
CA PRO A 229 1.92 7.71 11.33
C PRO A 229 1.73 9.06 10.63
N THR A 230 2.82 9.64 10.12
CA THR A 230 2.82 10.98 9.50
C THR A 230 3.21 10.90 8.03
N ALA A 231 2.67 11.83 7.23
CA ALA A 231 3.04 11.94 5.83
C ALA A 231 4.50 12.34 5.69
N GLU A 232 5.20 11.71 4.74
CA GLU A 232 6.60 11.98 4.47
C GLU A 232 6.89 11.82 2.97
N LEU A 233 7.77 12.65 2.41
CA LEU A 233 8.23 12.54 1.02
C LEU A 233 7.10 12.47 -0.04
N GLY A 234 5.94 13.08 0.24
CA GLY A 234 4.77 13.04 -0.65
C GLY A 234 3.95 11.75 -0.56
N VAL A 235 4.33 10.82 0.32
CA VAL A 235 3.55 9.64 0.72
C VAL A 235 2.60 10.04 1.86
N PRO A 236 1.31 9.70 1.77
CA PRO A 236 0.34 9.94 2.84
C PRO A 236 0.72 9.21 4.14
N GLY A 237 0.37 9.82 5.28
CA GLY A 237 0.50 9.20 6.59
C GLY A 237 -0.78 8.48 7.03
N GLY A 238 -0.97 8.39 8.34
CA GLY A 238 -2.20 7.89 8.96
C GLY A 238 -2.15 6.43 9.40
N GLY A 239 -1.05 5.71 9.17
CA GLY A 239 -1.00 4.31 9.59
C GLY A 239 -1.94 3.37 8.83
N ASP A 240 -2.46 3.79 7.68
CA ASP A 240 -3.35 2.99 6.84
C ASP A 240 -2.65 1.72 6.33
N MET A 241 -3.33 0.58 6.44
CA MET A 241 -2.86 -0.75 6.04
C MET A 241 -3.55 -1.21 4.75
N VAL A 242 -2.79 -1.83 3.86
CA VAL A 242 -3.30 -2.48 2.65
C VAL A 242 -2.74 -3.89 2.55
N MET A 243 -3.62 -4.89 2.62
CA MET A 243 -3.25 -6.30 2.49
C MET A 243 -3.38 -6.77 1.04
N ASP A 244 -2.57 -7.75 0.65
CA ASP A 244 -2.76 -8.40 -0.66
C ASP A 244 -3.99 -9.32 -0.62
N SER A 245 -4.96 -8.97 -1.44
CA SER A 245 -6.16 -9.77 -1.58
C SER A 245 -5.99 -11.04 -2.44
N ASP A 246 -4.94 -11.14 -3.25
CA ASP A 246 -4.62 -12.36 -4.00
C ASP A 246 -4.24 -13.51 -3.04
N ASP A 247 -3.77 -13.18 -1.84
CA ASP A 247 -3.33 -14.10 -0.79
C ASP A 247 -4.44 -14.55 0.18
N ALA A 248 -5.71 -14.44 -0.21
CA ALA A 248 -6.87 -14.80 0.61
C ALA A 248 -6.76 -16.17 1.31
N ASN A 249 -6.20 -17.17 0.62
CA ASN A 249 -5.99 -18.51 1.16
C ASN A 249 -4.90 -18.57 2.25
N ASN A 250 -3.87 -17.71 2.15
CA ASN A 250 -2.81 -17.62 3.15
C ASN A 250 -3.34 -16.97 4.44
N TRP A 251 -4.22 -15.97 4.32
CA TRP A 251 -4.92 -15.36 5.46
C TRP A 251 -5.81 -16.35 6.21
N ALA A 252 -6.39 -17.32 5.50
CA ALA A 252 -7.30 -18.32 6.05
C ALA A 252 -6.62 -19.47 6.81
N GLN A 253 -5.28 -19.53 6.85
CA GLN A 253 -4.56 -20.66 7.45
C GLN A 253 -4.79 -20.73 8.97
N PRO A 254 -5.55 -21.69 9.52
CA PRO A 254 -5.97 -21.67 10.93
C PRO A 254 -4.87 -22.08 11.91
N ALA A 255 -3.73 -22.58 11.40
CA ALA A 255 -2.64 -23.11 12.19
C ALA A 255 -2.16 -22.09 13.24
N ASN A 256 -2.09 -22.55 14.50
CA ASN A 256 -1.65 -21.74 15.64
C ASN A 256 -2.43 -20.43 15.80
N ASN A 257 -3.76 -20.50 15.66
CA ASN A 257 -4.67 -19.36 15.75
C ASN A 257 -4.35 -18.29 14.69
N PHE A 258 -4.39 -18.70 13.41
CA PHE A 258 -4.15 -17.80 12.27
C PHE A 258 -2.82 -17.05 12.37
N ARG A 259 -1.76 -17.75 12.79
CA ARG A 259 -0.47 -17.10 13.09
C ARG A 259 0.10 -16.33 11.90
N PHE A 260 -0.04 -16.86 10.68
CA PHE A 260 0.44 -16.17 9.48
C PHE A 260 -0.20 -14.78 9.37
N PHE A 261 -1.53 -14.74 9.30
CA PHE A 261 -2.31 -13.50 9.30
C PHE A 261 -1.95 -12.57 10.47
N ARG A 262 -1.94 -13.08 11.71
CA ARG A 262 -1.67 -12.26 12.89
C ARG A 262 -0.25 -11.70 12.92
N ASN A 263 0.74 -12.45 12.44
CA ASN A 263 2.11 -11.98 12.35
C ASN A 263 2.26 -10.89 11.28
N THR A 264 1.65 -11.07 10.11
CA THR A 264 1.66 -10.05 9.04
C THR A 264 0.99 -8.77 9.53
N VAL A 265 -0.23 -8.85 10.08
CA VAL A 265 -0.92 -7.67 10.64
C VAL A 265 -0.10 -7.00 11.75
N ALA A 266 0.54 -7.78 12.63
CA ALA A 266 1.38 -7.21 13.68
C ALA A 266 2.63 -6.52 13.14
N HIS A 267 3.23 -7.06 12.06
CA HIS A 267 4.37 -6.47 11.37
C HIS A 267 3.98 -5.14 10.70
N GLU A 268 2.93 -5.15 9.88
CA GLU A 268 2.45 -3.97 9.17
C GLU A 268 2.02 -2.86 10.13
N HIS A 269 1.31 -3.22 11.21
CA HIS A 269 0.96 -2.26 12.24
C HIS A 269 2.19 -1.67 12.96
N GLY A 270 3.32 -2.39 12.99
CA GLY A 270 4.59 -1.85 13.46
C GLY A 270 5.05 -0.64 12.65
N HIS A 271 4.93 -0.69 11.33
CA HIS A 271 5.15 0.47 10.45
C HIS A 271 4.15 1.59 10.74
N GLY A 272 2.87 1.25 10.98
CA GLY A 272 1.84 2.18 11.47
C GLY A 272 2.14 2.81 12.85
N MET A 273 3.17 2.34 13.54
CA MET A 273 3.70 2.91 14.79
C MET A 273 5.08 3.58 14.63
N GLY A 274 5.65 3.62 13.41
CA GLY A 274 6.95 4.25 13.12
C GLY A 274 8.15 3.30 13.11
N LEU A 275 7.94 1.98 13.13
CA LEU A 275 9.04 1.01 13.05
C LEU A 275 9.40 0.70 11.60
N LEU A 276 10.69 0.46 11.32
CA LEU A 276 11.21 0.02 10.03
C LEU A 276 11.56 -1.47 10.08
#